data_AF-A0A372Q254-F1
#
_entry.id   AF-A0A372Q254-F1
#
_cell.length_a   1.000
_cell.length_b   1.000
_cell.length_c   1.000
_cell.angle_alpha   90.00
_cell.angle_beta   90.00
_cell.angle_gamma   90.00
#
_symmetry.space_group_name_H-M   'P 1'
#
loop_
_entity.id
_entity.type
_entity.pdbx_description
1 polymer ?
#
loop_
_entity_poly.entity_id
_entity_poly.type
_entity_poly.pdbx_seq_one_letter_code
_entity_poly.pdbx_strand_id
1 'polypeptide(L)'
;MAFKRIHGITNEWEVSVYSSQAQKTLTFARIFTNVETAEAYQNLFEDLFSCIERGIGESFNFHHIHKKGLGCIIADQHKGQALGLGQYLNSKYPHLTSIEHLQHIYKLCQEDILEVLNKIQVCNELGAASKLHLFSLISLNFYAFTKMDCTIWNQTSNNTNASESAHANVNRDGCNLSLLAGVIRGQEFDKRQWESANVHEQYNVPESYRNKSELACSIQAEKRAEKRRKKQSSTSTSSRIVKKQKGNGHNKENAIDIGEENSYLEQQKKKK
;
A
#
# COMPACT_ATOMS: atom_id res chain seq x y z
N MET A 1 5.79 7.50 -4.17
CA MET A 1 6.41 7.08 -2.90
C MET A 1 5.31 7.10 -1.84
N ALA A 2 5.07 6.00 -1.15
CA ALA A 2 4.27 6.04 0.07
C ALA A 2 5.14 6.68 1.16
N PHE A 3 4.65 7.74 1.81
CA PHE A 3 5.39 8.37 2.90
C PHE A 3 5.18 7.55 4.17
N LYS A 4 6.27 7.23 4.86
CA LYS A 4 6.18 6.55 6.16
C LYS A 4 5.58 7.52 7.18
N ARG A 5 4.46 7.13 7.81
CA ARG A 5 3.75 7.99 8.76
C ARG A 5 4.52 8.18 10.06
N ILE A 6 5.11 7.10 10.58
CA ILE A 6 5.93 7.11 11.80
C ILE A 6 7.41 7.29 11.45
N HIS A 7 8.09 8.19 12.17
CA HIS A 7 9.53 8.39 12.06
C HIS A 7 10.32 7.21 12.66
N GLY A 8 11.47 6.89 12.06
CA GLY A 8 12.38 5.85 12.55
C GLY A 8 12.00 4.44 12.12
N ILE A 9 12.29 3.45 12.98
CA ILE A 9 12.19 2.02 12.64
C ILE A 9 10.77 1.45 12.73
N THR A 10 9.89 2.00 13.56
CA THR A 10 8.53 1.47 13.78
C THR A 10 7.68 1.58 12.52
N ASN A 11 7.13 0.46 12.07
CA ASN A 11 6.16 0.34 10.98
C ASN A 11 4.72 0.36 11.53
N GLU A 12 3.79 0.81 10.69
CA GLU A 12 2.36 0.86 10.98
C GLU A 12 1.66 -0.15 10.06
N TRP A 13 0.88 -1.06 10.64
CA TRP A 13 0.11 -2.08 9.93
C TRP A 13 -1.37 -1.89 10.24
N GLU A 14 -2.22 -2.01 9.22
CA GLU A 14 -3.67 -1.75 9.31
C GLU A 14 -4.46 -3.03 9.00
N VAL A 15 -5.35 -3.41 9.90
CA VAL A 15 -6.37 -4.42 9.65
C VAL A 15 -7.65 -3.70 9.23
N SER A 16 -7.98 -3.80 7.95
CA SER A 16 -9.04 -2.99 7.34
C SER A 16 -9.94 -3.82 6.41
N VAL A 17 -11.21 -3.44 6.32
CA VAL A 17 -12.16 -3.98 5.35
C VAL A 17 -12.66 -2.88 4.42
N TYR A 18 -12.97 -3.22 3.18
CA TYR A 18 -13.74 -2.35 2.30
C TYR A 18 -15.24 -2.55 2.54
N SER A 19 -15.93 -1.51 3.03
CA SER A 19 -17.39 -1.50 3.09
C SER A 19 -17.95 -0.99 1.76
N SER A 20 -18.65 -1.87 1.03
CA SER A 20 -19.32 -1.56 -0.23
C SER A 20 -20.47 -0.56 -0.04
N GLN A 21 -21.21 -0.68 1.06
CA GLN A 21 -22.29 0.22 1.47
C GLN A 21 -21.76 1.62 1.81
N ALA A 22 -20.67 1.72 2.57
CA ALA A 22 -20.03 3.01 2.87
C ALA A 22 -19.14 3.54 1.73
N GLN A 23 -18.90 2.73 0.68
CA GLN A 23 -17.91 2.91 -0.38
C GLN A 23 -16.53 3.37 0.13
N LYS A 24 -16.06 2.79 1.25
CA LYS A 24 -14.77 3.14 1.85
C LYS A 24 -14.13 1.99 2.62
N THR A 25 -12.81 2.07 2.72
CA THR A 25 -12.00 1.28 3.63
C THR A 25 -12.21 1.77 5.07
N LEU A 26 -12.51 0.84 5.97
CA LEU A 26 -12.64 1.05 7.42
C LEU A 26 -11.58 0.21 8.13
N THR A 27 -10.81 0.85 9.02
CA THR A 27 -9.76 0.21 9.81
C THR A 27 -10.35 -0.23 11.14
N PHE A 28 -10.15 -1.51 11.49
CA PHE A 28 -10.55 -2.10 12.79
C PHE A 28 -9.43 -2.05 13.81
N ALA A 29 -8.18 -2.24 13.36
CA ALA A 29 -7.01 -2.20 14.22
C ALA A 29 -5.83 -1.56 13.48
N ARG A 30 -5.06 -0.74 14.20
CA ARG A 30 -3.73 -0.25 13.81
C ARG A 30 -2.71 -0.84 14.76
N ILE A 31 -1.63 -1.38 14.22
CA ILE A 31 -0.59 -2.05 15.01
C ILE A 31 0.76 -1.42 14.65
N PHE A 32 1.49 -1.03 15.69
CA PHE A 32 2.78 -0.34 15.56
C PHE A 32 3.88 -1.28 16.03
N THR A 33 4.72 -1.75 15.11
CA THR A 33 5.76 -2.75 15.37
C THR A 33 7.06 -2.39 14.67
N ASN A 34 8.20 -2.68 15.29
CA ASN A 34 9.53 -2.68 14.66
C ASN A 34 10.07 -4.10 14.44
N VAL A 35 9.24 -5.13 14.63
CA VAL A 35 9.57 -6.55 14.49
C VAL A 35 8.72 -7.17 13.39
N GLU A 36 9.36 -7.86 12.46
CA GLU A 36 8.75 -8.44 11.25
C GLU A 36 8.88 -9.98 11.19
N THR A 37 9.11 -10.62 12.34
CA THR A 37 9.24 -12.08 12.47
C THR A 37 7.87 -12.77 12.49
N ALA A 38 7.81 -14.02 12.04
CA ALA A 38 6.57 -14.80 12.02
C ALA A 38 5.97 -14.98 13.43
N GLU A 39 6.82 -15.21 14.44
CA GLU A 39 6.44 -15.29 15.86
C GLU A 39 5.81 -13.98 16.38
N ALA A 40 6.39 -12.81 16.02
CA ALA A 40 5.80 -11.53 16.39
C ALA A 40 4.43 -11.32 15.74
N TYR A 41 4.27 -11.74 14.48
CA TYR A 41 2.97 -11.73 13.81
C TYR A 41 1.98 -12.75 14.41
N GLN A 42 2.42 -13.93 14.84
CA GLN A 42 1.58 -14.91 15.54
C GLN A 42 0.98 -14.30 16.81
N ASN A 43 1.82 -13.74 17.69
CA ASN A 43 1.37 -13.10 18.93
C ASN A 43 0.42 -11.92 18.65
N LEU A 44 0.72 -11.14 17.62
CA LEU A 44 -0.11 -10.04 17.14
C LEU A 44 -1.49 -10.51 16.64
N PHE A 45 -1.59 -11.64 15.94
CA PHE A 45 -2.88 -12.23 15.55
C PHE A 45 -3.64 -12.78 16.76
N GLU A 46 -2.95 -13.44 17.70
CA GLU A 46 -3.54 -13.91 18.96
C GLU A 46 -4.17 -12.75 19.75
N ASP A 47 -3.42 -11.66 19.95
CA ASP A 47 -3.89 -10.44 20.61
C ASP A 47 -5.06 -9.79 19.87
N LEU A 48 -4.96 -9.65 18.53
CA LEU A 48 -6.00 -9.06 17.69
C LEU A 48 -7.33 -9.81 17.81
N PHE A 49 -7.31 -11.13 17.58
CA PHE A 49 -8.53 -11.93 17.62
C PHE A 49 -9.05 -12.08 19.05
N SER A 50 -8.18 -12.18 20.06
CA SER A 50 -8.59 -12.15 21.47
C SER A 50 -9.26 -10.82 21.87
N CYS A 51 -8.79 -9.68 21.34
CA CYS A 51 -9.46 -8.39 21.52
C CYS A 51 -10.86 -8.38 20.90
N ILE A 52 -10.99 -8.91 19.68
CA ILE A 52 -12.28 -9.00 18.98
C ILE A 52 -13.25 -9.93 19.73
N GLU A 53 -12.80 -11.12 20.15
CA GLU A 53 -13.60 -12.10 20.90
C GLU A 53 -14.12 -11.53 22.22
N ARG A 54 -13.28 -10.80 22.98
CA ARG A 54 -13.72 -10.07 24.17
C ARG A 54 -14.73 -8.96 23.88
N GLY A 55 -14.64 -8.31 22.72
CA GLY A 55 -15.54 -7.23 22.31
C GLY A 55 -16.92 -7.71 21.85
N ILE A 56 -16.99 -8.87 21.18
CA ILE A 56 -18.25 -9.47 20.71
C ILE A 56 -18.89 -10.35 21.81
N GLY A 57 -18.09 -10.96 22.68
CA GLY A 57 -18.55 -11.91 23.70
C GLY A 57 -18.72 -13.35 23.20
N GLU A 58 -18.31 -13.65 21.97
CA GLU A 58 -18.27 -15.00 21.39
C GLU A 58 -16.94 -15.27 20.67
N SER A 59 -16.68 -16.54 20.35
CA SER A 59 -15.51 -16.96 19.59
C SER A 59 -15.56 -16.50 18.12
N PHE A 60 -14.42 -16.04 17.62
CA PHE A 60 -14.29 -15.50 16.27
C PHE A 60 -14.27 -16.63 15.25
N ASN A 61 -15.21 -16.58 14.31
CA ASN A 61 -15.40 -17.66 13.36
C ASN A 61 -14.62 -17.40 12.07
N PHE A 62 -13.76 -18.35 11.70
CA PHE A 62 -13.17 -18.45 10.37
C PHE A 62 -14.01 -19.37 9.47
N HIS A 63 -14.26 -18.96 8.23
CA HIS A 63 -15.20 -19.65 7.33
C HIS A 63 -14.73 -21.07 6.97
N HIS A 64 -13.44 -21.28 6.70
CA HIS A 64 -12.95 -22.61 6.33
C HIS A 64 -13.16 -23.65 7.44
N ILE A 65 -13.07 -23.22 8.70
CA ILE A 65 -13.30 -24.04 9.89
C ILE A 65 -14.80 -24.19 10.21
N HIS A 66 -15.53 -23.08 10.35
CA HIS A 66 -16.90 -23.06 10.92
C HIS A 66 -18.02 -22.89 9.90
N LYS A 67 -17.68 -22.75 8.60
CA LYS A 67 -18.59 -22.41 7.49
C LYS A 67 -19.34 -21.07 7.64
N LYS A 68 -18.91 -20.23 8.59
CA LYS A 68 -19.35 -18.85 8.83
C LYS A 68 -18.18 -17.95 9.25
N GLY A 69 -18.37 -16.64 9.13
CA GLY A 69 -17.38 -15.63 9.53
C GLY A 69 -16.32 -15.33 8.46
N LEU A 70 -15.09 -15.03 8.87
CA LEU A 70 -14.05 -14.47 7.99
C LEU A 70 -13.62 -15.48 6.90
N GLY A 71 -13.85 -15.11 5.65
CA GLY A 71 -13.58 -15.94 4.48
C GLY A 71 -12.18 -15.81 3.88
N CYS A 72 -11.63 -14.59 3.87
CA CYS A 72 -10.37 -14.28 3.21
C CYS A 72 -9.65 -13.13 3.93
N ILE A 73 -8.32 -13.18 3.93
CA ILE A 73 -7.42 -12.08 4.26
C ILE A 73 -6.61 -11.78 3.00
N ILE A 74 -6.76 -10.56 2.47
CA ILE A 74 -5.87 -10.02 1.43
C ILE A 74 -4.69 -9.36 2.14
N ALA A 75 -3.47 -9.67 1.73
CA ALA A 75 -2.27 -8.98 2.18
C ALA A 75 -1.21 -8.94 1.09
N ASP A 76 -0.23 -8.05 1.24
CA ASP A 76 0.92 -7.95 0.33
C ASP A 76 1.91 -9.12 0.57
N GLN A 77 3.00 -9.22 -0.20
CA GLN A 77 3.96 -10.33 -0.20
C GLN A 77 4.87 -10.40 1.07
N HIS A 78 4.36 -10.03 2.24
CA HIS A 78 5.11 -10.01 3.50
C HIS A 78 5.17 -11.40 4.17
N LYS A 79 6.25 -12.15 3.91
CA LYS A 79 6.49 -13.51 4.46
C LYS A 79 6.18 -13.65 5.97
N GLY A 80 6.54 -12.67 6.79
CA GLY A 80 6.30 -12.71 8.23
C GLY A 80 4.80 -12.74 8.59
N GLN A 81 3.96 -12.01 7.86
CA GLN A 81 2.53 -11.87 8.15
C GLN A 81 1.80 -13.18 7.87
N ALA A 82 2.04 -13.76 6.69
CA ALA A 82 1.44 -15.03 6.32
C ALA A 82 1.89 -16.18 7.22
N LEU A 83 3.19 -16.28 7.53
CA LEU A 83 3.67 -17.34 8.42
C LEU A 83 3.09 -17.19 9.83
N GLY A 84 3.05 -15.97 10.40
CA GLY A 84 2.42 -15.71 11.69
C GLY A 84 0.93 -16.04 11.72
N LEU A 85 0.19 -15.69 10.66
CA LEU A 85 -1.22 -16.07 10.52
C LEU A 85 -1.41 -17.60 10.48
N GLY A 86 -0.58 -18.30 9.72
CA GLY A 86 -0.61 -19.76 9.64
C GLY A 86 -0.24 -20.43 10.97
N GLN A 87 0.70 -19.86 11.72
CA GLN A 87 1.09 -20.34 13.06
C GLN A 87 -0.03 -20.12 14.07
N TYR A 88 -0.63 -18.92 14.12
CA TYR A 88 -1.79 -18.61 14.95
C TYR A 88 -2.96 -19.57 14.67
N LEU A 89 -3.34 -19.74 13.39
CA LEU A 89 -4.44 -20.63 13.02
C LEU A 89 -4.16 -22.09 13.39
N ASN A 90 -2.94 -22.59 13.17
CA ASN A 90 -2.57 -23.95 13.55
C ASN A 90 -2.55 -24.16 15.08
N SER A 91 -2.10 -23.15 15.85
CA SER A 91 -2.14 -23.17 17.31
C SER A 91 -3.58 -23.28 17.83
N LYS A 92 -4.52 -22.50 17.27
CA LYS A 92 -5.93 -22.50 17.67
C LYS A 92 -6.74 -23.67 17.09
N TYR A 93 -6.32 -24.22 15.94
CA TYR A 93 -7.02 -25.26 15.19
C TYR A 93 -6.07 -26.36 14.66
N PRO A 94 -5.49 -27.21 15.53
CA PRO A 94 -4.39 -28.12 15.17
C PRO A 94 -4.74 -29.27 14.21
N HIS A 95 -5.96 -29.30 13.65
CA HIS A 95 -6.41 -30.31 12.69
C HIS A 95 -5.97 -30.02 11.23
N LEU A 96 -5.40 -28.84 10.97
CA LEU A 96 -4.73 -28.50 9.71
C LEU A 96 -3.36 -27.90 10.01
N THR A 97 -2.40 -28.12 9.12
CA THR A 97 -1.09 -27.44 9.21
C THR A 97 -1.22 -25.93 8.92
N SER A 98 -0.24 -25.13 9.36
CA SER A 98 -0.18 -23.70 9.06
C SER A 98 -0.30 -23.39 7.56
N ILE A 99 0.29 -24.24 6.71
CA ILE A 99 0.23 -24.13 5.25
C ILE A 99 -1.19 -24.40 4.74
N GLU A 100 -1.84 -25.44 5.25
CA GLU A 100 -3.21 -25.76 4.83
C GLU A 100 -4.21 -24.70 5.28
N HIS A 101 -4.05 -24.10 6.47
CA HIS A 101 -4.86 -22.95 6.83
C HIS A 101 -4.71 -21.80 5.84
N LEU A 102 -3.48 -21.44 5.46
CA LEU A 102 -3.24 -20.37 4.48
C LEU A 102 -3.87 -20.67 3.12
N GLN A 103 -3.84 -21.93 2.66
CA GLN A 103 -4.52 -22.33 1.41
C GLN A 103 -6.02 -22.01 1.40
N HIS A 104 -6.69 -21.97 2.56
CA HIS A 104 -8.13 -21.69 2.64
C HIS A 104 -8.49 -20.23 2.88
N ILE A 105 -7.57 -19.39 3.39
CA ILE A 105 -7.90 -18.03 3.87
C ILE A 105 -7.01 -16.91 3.30
N TYR A 106 -5.80 -17.20 2.81
CA TYR A 106 -4.84 -16.17 2.42
C TYR A 106 -4.87 -15.89 0.92
N LYS A 107 -4.85 -14.60 0.53
CA LYS A 107 -4.84 -14.15 -0.86
C LYS A 107 -3.84 -13.00 -1.04
N LEU A 108 -2.97 -13.07 -2.04
CA LEU A 108 -2.11 -11.93 -2.41
C LEU A 108 -2.85 -10.93 -3.31
N CYS A 109 -2.41 -9.68 -3.31
CA CYS A 109 -2.78 -8.70 -4.32
C CYS A 109 -2.19 -9.07 -5.71
N GLN A 110 -2.80 -8.54 -6.78
CA GLN A 110 -2.52 -8.93 -8.15
C GLN A 110 -1.17 -8.41 -8.64
N GLU A 111 -0.77 -7.24 -8.16
CA GLU A 111 0.51 -6.62 -8.39
C GLU A 111 1.66 -7.56 -7.96
N ASP A 112 1.56 -8.16 -6.78
CA ASP A 112 2.55 -9.12 -6.26
C ASP A 112 2.61 -10.43 -7.06
N ILE A 113 1.47 -10.95 -7.56
CA ILE A 113 1.47 -12.15 -8.42
C ILE A 113 2.35 -11.89 -9.65
N LEU A 114 2.21 -10.72 -10.28
CA LEU A 114 2.94 -10.39 -11.49
C LEU A 114 4.44 -10.26 -11.20
N GLU A 115 4.82 -9.72 -10.04
CA GLU A 115 6.22 -9.70 -9.61
C GLU A 115 6.77 -11.13 -9.37
N VAL A 116 6.00 -12.01 -8.73
CA VAL A 116 6.37 -13.42 -8.52
C VAL A 116 6.54 -14.16 -9.84
N LEU A 117 5.62 -13.99 -10.80
CA LEU A 117 5.71 -14.62 -12.13
C LEU A 117 6.93 -14.13 -12.91
N ASN A 118 7.23 -12.83 -12.87
CA ASN A 118 8.44 -12.27 -13.48
C ASN A 118 9.72 -12.85 -12.83
N LYS A 119 9.75 -12.98 -11.49
CA LYS A 119 10.87 -13.64 -10.78
C LYS A 119 11.05 -15.10 -11.23
N ILE A 120 9.96 -15.88 -11.36
CA ILE A 120 10.01 -17.26 -11.89
C ILE A 120 10.60 -17.28 -13.31
N GLN A 121 10.09 -16.44 -14.21
CA GLN A 121 10.49 -16.41 -15.61
C GLN A 121 11.96 -16.01 -15.82
N VAL A 122 12.50 -15.15 -14.94
CA VAL A 122 13.92 -14.77 -14.95
C VAL A 122 14.81 -15.89 -14.38
N CYS A 123 14.34 -16.63 -13.37
CA CYS A 123 15.07 -17.71 -12.71
C CYS A 123 15.02 -19.05 -13.47
N ASN A 124 15.35 -19.04 -14.76
CA ASN A 124 15.18 -20.15 -15.71
C ASN A 124 16.18 -21.34 -15.53
N GLU A 125 16.57 -21.64 -14.29
CA GLU A 125 17.41 -22.78 -13.92
C GLU A 125 16.55 -23.93 -13.36
N LEU A 126 16.87 -25.17 -13.73
CA LEU A 126 16.18 -26.40 -13.31
C LEU A 126 16.24 -26.71 -11.79
N GLY A 127 16.85 -25.83 -10.98
CA GLY A 127 16.86 -25.88 -9.52
C GLY A 127 16.23 -24.64 -8.83
N ALA A 128 15.71 -23.66 -9.57
CA ALA A 128 15.10 -22.47 -8.98
C ALA A 128 13.68 -22.72 -8.41
N ALA A 129 12.98 -23.72 -8.95
CA ALA A 129 11.64 -24.09 -8.50
C ALA A 129 11.57 -24.50 -7.01
N SER A 130 12.68 -25.01 -6.43
CA SER A 130 12.78 -25.32 -5.00
C SER A 130 13.18 -24.13 -4.13
N LYS A 131 13.74 -23.06 -4.72
CA LYS A 131 14.00 -21.78 -4.04
C LYS A 131 12.83 -20.81 -4.12
N LEU A 132 11.84 -21.06 -4.99
CA LEU A 132 10.52 -20.47 -4.83
C LEU A 132 9.89 -21.06 -3.56
N HIS A 133 10.04 -20.32 -2.47
CA HIS A 133 9.57 -20.67 -1.14
C HIS A 133 8.14 -21.21 -1.22
N LEU A 134 7.83 -22.33 -0.56
CA LEU A 134 6.52 -22.99 -0.60
C LEU A 134 5.34 -22.02 -0.37
N PHE A 135 5.56 -21.02 0.48
CA PHE A 135 4.68 -19.85 0.64
C PHE A 135 4.32 -19.15 -0.69
N SER A 136 5.30 -18.76 -1.51
CA SER A 136 5.09 -18.10 -2.80
C SER A 136 4.28 -18.95 -3.78
N LEU A 137 4.38 -20.28 -3.71
CA LEU A 137 3.60 -21.20 -4.56
C LEU A 137 2.14 -21.33 -4.09
N ILE A 138 1.89 -21.37 -2.77
CA ILE A 138 0.53 -21.27 -2.19
C ILE A 138 -0.09 -19.90 -2.51
N SER A 139 0.75 -18.87 -2.60
CA SER A 139 0.37 -17.47 -2.81
C SER A 139 0.22 -17.06 -4.27
N LEU A 140 0.67 -17.91 -5.21
CA LEU A 140 0.23 -17.79 -6.60
C LEU A 140 -1.29 -17.97 -6.59
N ASN A 141 -2.01 -16.90 -6.94
CA ASN A 141 -3.48 -16.80 -7.03
C ASN A 141 -4.06 -17.67 -8.17
N PHE A 142 -3.53 -18.88 -8.34
CA PHE A 142 -3.97 -19.85 -9.31
C PHE A 142 -4.98 -20.78 -8.64
N TYR A 143 -6.13 -20.96 -9.29
CA TYR A 143 -7.25 -21.76 -8.77
C TYR A 143 -6.86 -23.20 -8.36
N ALA A 144 -5.77 -23.74 -8.91
CA ALA A 144 -5.28 -25.08 -8.56
C ALA A 144 -4.53 -25.21 -7.22
N PHE A 145 -4.13 -24.10 -6.57
CA PHE A 145 -3.36 -24.14 -5.30
C PHE A 145 -4.12 -23.60 -4.09
N THR A 146 -5.19 -22.84 -4.30
CA THR A 146 -6.10 -22.41 -3.24
C THR A 146 -7.10 -23.52 -2.90
N LYS A 147 -7.43 -23.64 -1.61
CA LYS A 147 -8.55 -24.42 -1.06
C LYS A 147 -9.67 -23.52 -0.54
N MET A 148 -9.59 -22.22 -0.80
CA MET A 148 -10.63 -21.25 -0.45
C MET A 148 -11.93 -21.58 -1.20
N ASP A 149 -13.07 -21.31 -0.57
CA ASP A 149 -14.37 -21.44 -1.25
C ASP A 149 -14.41 -20.58 -2.52
N CYS A 150 -14.95 -21.13 -3.62
CA CYS A 150 -14.91 -20.48 -4.92
C CYS A 150 -15.79 -19.21 -4.98
N THR A 151 -16.85 -19.12 -4.17
CA THR A 151 -17.68 -17.91 -4.06
C THR A 151 -16.89 -16.81 -3.37
N ILE A 152 -16.26 -17.13 -2.23
CA ILE A 152 -15.39 -16.20 -1.48
C ILE A 152 -14.22 -15.74 -2.34
N TRP A 153 -13.56 -16.67 -3.04
CA TRP A 153 -12.43 -16.38 -3.93
C TRP A 153 -12.78 -15.34 -5.00
N ASN A 154 -13.92 -15.53 -5.67
CA ASN A 154 -14.38 -14.70 -6.79
C ASN A 154 -14.98 -13.36 -6.34
N GLN A 155 -15.59 -13.31 -5.15
CA GLN A 155 -16.13 -12.07 -4.57
C GLN A 155 -15.03 -11.19 -3.93
N THR A 156 -13.93 -11.79 -3.48
CA THR A 156 -12.82 -11.06 -2.89
C THR A 156 -12.02 -10.34 -3.97
N SER A 157 -11.85 -9.02 -3.84
CA SER A 157 -10.99 -8.21 -4.72
C SER A 157 -9.60 -8.83 -4.91
N ASN A 158 -9.04 -8.66 -6.11
CA ASN A 158 -7.67 -9.08 -6.42
C ASN A 158 -6.65 -7.97 -6.16
N ASN A 159 -7.03 -6.78 -5.68
CA ASN A 159 -6.12 -5.63 -5.55
C ASN A 159 -6.32 -4.84 -4.25
N THR A 160 -5.25 -4.18 -3.82
CA THR A 160 -5.17 -3.35 -2.61
C THR A 160 -5.36 -1.86 -2.88
N ASN A 161 -5.83 -1.45 -4.07
CA ASN A 161 -6.03 -0.03 -4.42
C ASN A 161 -6.87 0.76 -3.39
N ALA A 162 -7.82 0.09 -2.71
CA ALA A 162 -8.66 0.69 -1.69
C ALA A 162 -7.90 0.93 -0.36
N SER A 163 -7.00 0.04 0.06
CA SER A 163 -6.13 0.25 1.22
C SER A 163 -4.99 1.22 0.89
N GLU A 164 -4.34 1.12 -0.27
CA GLU A 164 -3.36 2.10 -0.74
C GLU A 164 -3.94 3.54 -0.74
N SER A 165 -5.16 3.69 -1.26
CA SER A 165 -5.86 4.98 -1.27
C SER A 165 -6.23 5.45 0.15
N ALA A 166 -6.49 4.53 1.08
CA ALA A 166 -6.72 4.86 2.48
C ALA A 166 -5.42 5.36 3.13
N HIS A 167 -4.29 4.64 3.00
CA HIS A 167 -2.97 5.07 3.47
C HIS A 167 -2.57 6.45 2.89
N ALA A 168 -2.90 6.73 1.62
CA ALA A 168 -2.65 8.02 0.99
C ALA A 168 -3.52 9.16 1.57
N ASN A 169 -4.73 8.87 2.05
CA ASN A 169 -5.59 9.84 2.73
C ASN A 169 -5.14 10.06 4.19
N VAL A 170 -4.84 8.97 4.91
CA VAL A 170 -4.22 8.95 6.25
C VAL A 170 -3.00 9.88 6.31
N ASN A 171 -2.11 9.79 5.33
CA ASN A 171 -0.90 10.61 5.25
C ASN A 171 -1.14 12.13 5.11
N ARG A 172 -2.37 12.60 4.86
CA ARG A 172 -2.71 14.05 4.83
C ARG A 172 -2.76 14.68 6.22
N ASP A 173 -3.06 13.92 7.27
CA ASP A 173 -2.97 14.42 8.65
C ASP A 173 -1.51 14.49 9.15
N GLY A 174 -0.53 14.19 8.29
CA GLY A 174 0.89 14.30 8.53
C GLY A 174 1.66 12.98 8.31
N CYS A 175 2.93 13.13 7.99
CA CYS A 175 3.92 12.06 7.89
C CYS A 175 5.14 12.38 8.78
N ASN A 176 6.06 11.43 8.94
CA ASN A 176 7.26 11.59 9.77
C ASN A 176 6.97 12.02 11.23
N LEU A 177 5.91 11.47 11.81
CA LEU A 177 5.42 11.76 13.16
C LEU A 177 6.19 10.95 14.22
N SER A 178 6.23 11.44 15.47
CA SER A 178 6.61 10.58 16.61
C SER A 178 5.57 9.46 16.79
N LEU A 179 5.96 8.35 17.43
CA LEU A 179 5.07 7.20 17.65
C LEU A 179 3.75 7.63 18.32
N LEU A 180 3.83 8.41 19.40
CA LEU A 180 2.65 8.91 20.12
C LEU A 180 1.74 9.78 19.23
N ALA A 181 2.32 10.70 18.45
CA ALA A 181 1.55 11.55 17.54
C ALA A 181 0.90 10.73 16.40
N GLY A 182 1.57 9.67 15.94
CA GLY A 182 1.03 8.74 14.95
C GLY A 182 -0.12 7.88 15.48
N VAL A 183 -0.01 7.37 16.71
CA VAL A 183 -1.11 6.65 17.38
C VAL A 183 -2.35 7.54 17.53
N ILE A 184 -2.18 8.75 18.07
CA ILE A 184 -3.29 9.70 18.27
C ILE A 184 -3.94 10.07 16.93
N ARG A 185 -3.16 10.47 15.92
CA ARG A 185 -3.71 10.81 14.59
C ARG A 185 -4.22 9.62 13.79
N GLY A 186 -3.79 8.40 14.13
CA GLY A 186 -4.39 7.16 13.62
C GLY A 186 -5.81 7.02 14.15
N GLN A 187 -5.95 7.06 15.47
CA GLN A 187 -7.24 6.97 16.17
C GLN A 187 -8.22 8.08 15.74
N GLU A 188 -7.76 9.33 15.63
CA GLU A 188 -8.58 10.47 15.16
C GLU A 188 -9.01 10.33 13.70
N PHE A 189 -8.18 9.73 12.84
CA PHE A 189 -8.57 9.41 11.47
C PHE A 189 -9.60 8.29 11.41
N ASP A 190 -9.33 7.17 12.08
CA ASP A 190 -10.23 6.01 12.06
C ASP A 190 -11.60 6.37 12.62
N LYS A 191 -11.66 7.13 13.72
CA LYS A 191 -12.91 7.65 14.28
C LYS A 191 -13.72 8.46 13.25
N ARG A 192 -13.09 9.42 12.55
CA ARG A 192 -13.75 10.20 11.48
C ARG A 192 -14.23 9.30 10.33
N GLN A 193 -13.47 8.26 9.98
CA GLN A 193 -13.86 7.32 8.92
C GLN A 193 -15.11 6.51 9.30
N TRP A 194 -15.17 6.02 10.54
CA TRP A 194 -16.32 5.29 11.09
C TRP A 194 -17.56 6.18 11.27
N GLU A 195 -17.41 7.38 11.84
CA GLU A 195 -18.51 8.36 11.96
C GLU A 195 -19.10 8.71 10.58
N SER A 196 -18.23 8.94 9.59
CA SER A 196 -18.66 9.20 8.22
C SER A 196 -19.32 7.99 7.53
N ALA A 197 -18.92 6.76 7.86
CA ALA A 197 -19.62 5.56 7.37
C ALA A 197 -21.03 5.46 7.97
N ASN A 198 -21.17 5.67 9.28
CA ASN A 198 -22.46 5.65 9.97
C ASN A 198 -23.40 6.74 9.44
N VAL A 199 -22.90 7.95 9.17
CA VAL A 199 -23.69 9.02 8.53
C VAL A 199 -24.17 8.63 7.12
N HIS A 200 -23.32 7.98 6.33
CA HIS A 200 -23.72 7.51 4.99
C HIS A 200 -24.75 6.38 5.08
N GLU A 201 -24.59 5.44 6.00
CA GLU A 201 -25.54 4.35 6.23
C GLU A 201 -26.91 4.85 6.74
N GLN A 202 -26.91 5.75 7.73
CA GLN A 202 -28.14 6.23 8.38
C GLN A 202 -28.92 7.24 7.51
N TYR A 203 -28.24 8.11 6.78
CA TYR A 203 -28.86 9.25 6.08
C TYR A 203 -28.68 9.22 4.55
N ASN A 204 -27.96 8.22 4.01
CA ASN A 204 -27.57 8.15 2.59
C ASN A 204 -26.81 9.41 2.10
N VAL A 205 -26.07 10.08 3.01
CA VAL A 205 -25.25 11.27 2.72
C VAL A 205 -23.79 10.86 2.58
N PRO A 206 -23.21 10.79 1.37
CA PRO A 206 -21.83 10.38 1.18
C PRO A 206 -20.86 11.50 1.55
N GLU A 207 -19.71 11.12 2.12
CA GLU A 207 -18.58 12.00 2.44
C GLU A 207 -18.10 12.87 1.25
N SER A 208 -18.32 12.40 0.02
CA SER A 208 -17.98 13.13 -1.19
C SER A 208 -18.89 12.75 -2.35
N TYR A 209 -19.16 13.69 -3.26
CA TYR A 209 -19.89 13.46 -4.51
C TYR A 209 -19.20 12.50 -5.50
N ARG A 210 -17.99 12.02 -5.22
CA ARG A 210 -17.30 11.03 -6.07
C ARG A 210 -17.80 9.63 -5.72
N ASN A 211 -18.25 8.89 -6.74
CA ASN A 211 -18.46 7.46 -6.63
C ASN A 211 -17.10 6.77 -6.31
N LYS A 212 -17.03 6.11 -5.15
CA LYS A 212 -15.85 5.42 -4.60
C LYS A 212 -15.98 3.88 -4.71
N SER A 213 -16.99 3.36 -5.41
CA SER A 213 -17.14 1.93 -5.68
C SER A 213 -15.91 1.33 -6.37
N GLU A 214 -15.58 0.07 -6.11
CA GLU A 214 -14.42 -0.62 -6.70
C GLU A 214 -14.42 -0.54 -8.23
N LEU A 215 -15.58 -0.73 -8.86
CA LEU A 215 -15.75 -0.60 -10.31
C LEU A 215 -15.42 0.83 -10.80
N ALA A 216 -15.92 1.86 -10.11
CA ALA A 216 -15.63 3.25 -10.48
C ALA A 216 -14.15 3.62 -10.26
N CYS A 217 -13.52 3.08 -9.21
CA CYS A 217 -12.09 3.21 -8.95
C CYS A 217 -11.25 2.52 -10.03
N SER A 218 -11.60 1.29 -10.41
CA SER A 218 -10.94 0.52 -11.47
C SER A 218 -11.01 1.23 -12.84
N ILE A 219 -12.20 1.69 -13.24
CA ILE A 219 -12.38 2.47 -14.47
C ILE A 219 -11.54 3.76 -14.46
N GLN A 220 -11.42 4.43 -13.31
CA GLN A 220 -10.55 5.60 -13.17
C GLN A 220 -9.06 5.23 -13.22
N ALA A 221 -8.65 4.09 -12.65
CA ALA A 221 -7.28 3.61 -12.69
C ALA A 221 -6.84 3.31 -14.13
N GLU A 222 -7.64 2.57 -14.90
CA GLU A 222 -7.32 2.26 -16.31
C GLU A 222 -7.27 3.54 -17.16
N LYS A 223 -8.21 4.49 -16.97
CA LYS A 223 -8.16 5.81 -17.63
C LYS A 223 -6.88 6.61 -17.30
N ARG A 224 -6.28 6.42 -16.11
CA ARG A 224 -4.98 7.01 -15.76
C ARG A 224 -3.83 6.23 -16.40
N ALA A 225 -3.89 4.91 -16.44
CA ALA A 225 -2.90 4.04 -17.09
C ALA A 225 -2.82 4.31 -18.60
N GLU A 226 -3.96 4.38 -19.28
CA GLU A 226 -4.06 4.71 -20.70
C GLU A 226 -3.42 6.07 -21.03
N LYS A 227 -3.69 7.10 -20.21
CA LYS A 227 -3.05 8.42 -20.34
C LYS A 227 -1.52 8.36 -20.15
N ARG A 228 -1.03 7.52 -19.23
CA ARG A 228 0.42 7.29 -19.05
C ARG A 228 1.04 6.61 -20.27
N ARG A 229 0.40 5.55 -20.80
CA ARG A 229 0.83 4.84 -22.04
C ARG A 229 0.89 5.81 -23.23
N LYS A 230 -0.15 6.63 -23.44
CA LYS A 230 -0.19 7.67 -24.51
C LYS A 230 0.90 8.72 -24.36
N LYS A 231 1.23 9.16 -23.12
CA LYS A 231 2.33 10.09 -22.89
C LYS A 231 3.69 9.47 -23.21
N GLN A 232 3.92 8.21 -22.81
CA GLN A 232 5.16 7.49 -23.13
C GLN A 232 5.34 7.32 -24.64
N SER A 233 4.32 6.86 -25.39
CA SER A 233 4.42 6.70 -26.85
C SER A 233 4.62 8.02 -27.60
N SER A 234 4.06 9.14 -27.10
CA SER A 234 4.30 10.46 -27.69
C SER A 234 5.72 11.00 -27.47
N THR A 235 6.47 10.47 -26.49
CA THR A 235 7.84 10.92 -26.17
C THR A 235 8.89 10.20 -27.02
N SER A 236 8.59 9.01 -27.55
CA SER A 236 9.52 8.21 -28.37
C SER A 236 9.69 8.64 -29.84
N THR A 237 8.89 9.60 -30.33
CA THR A 237 8.86 9.95 -31.77
C THR A 237 9.46 11.32 -32.10
N SER A 238 9.99 12.07 -31.13
CA SER A 238 10.48 13.45 -31.36
C SER A 238 11.88 13.73 -30.81
N SER A 239 12.88 12.96 -31.24
CA SER A 239 14.30 13.30 -31.01
C SER A 239 15.31 12.59 -31.93
N ARG A 240 15.08 12.52 -33.26
CA ARG A 240 16.10 11.97 -34.19
C ARG A 240 16.01 12.38 -35.68
N ILE A 241 15.94 13.69 -36.00
CA ILE A 241 16.43 14.19 -37.31
C ILE A 241 17.33 15.42 -37.11
N VAL A 242 18.47 15.38 -37.80
CA VAL A 242 19.62 16.30 -37.75
C VAL A 242 19.34 17.63 -38.47
N LYS A 243 19.86 18.76 -37.94
CA LYS A 243 20.29 19.91 -38.78
C LYS A 243 21.63 20.52 -38.32
N LYS A 244 22.60 20.51 -39.24
CA LYS A 244 23.98 21.06 -39.20
C LYS A 244 24.50 21.02 -40.66
N GLN A 245 25.42 21.83 -41.18
CA GLN A 245 26.12 23.03 -40.68
C GLN A 245 25.27 24.30 -41.03
N LYS A 246 25.70 25.45 -41.58
CA LYS A 246 26.98 26.06 -42.06
C LYS A 246 26.82 27.60 -41.89
N GLY A 247 27.74 28.35 -41.30
CA GLY A 247 28.88 29.02 -41.97
C GLY A 247 28.43 30.36 -42.62
N ASN A 248 29.12 31.51 -42.55
CA ASN A 248 30.51 31.83 -42.19
C ASN A 248 30.66 33.37 -41.96
N GLY A 249 31.68 33.89 -41.25
CA GLY A 249 31.93 35.36 -41.20
C GLY A 249 32.80 35.93 -40.05
N HIS A 250 34.07 36.24 -40.36
CA HIS A 250 35.02 37.08 -39.59
C HIS A 250 34.66 38.61 -39.69
N ASN A 251 35.20 39.61 -38.97
CA ASN A 251 36.36 39.76 -38.04
C ASN A 251 36.31 41.13 -37.28
N LYS A 252 37.07 41.27 -36.17
CA LYS A 252 37.59 42.53 -35.55
C LYS A 252 36.55 43.54 -34.97
N GLU A 253 36.87 44.41 -34.01
CA GLU A 253 38.16 45.00 -33.58
C GLU A 253 38.17 45.36 -32.07
N ASN A 254 39.36 45.47 -31.45
CA ASN A 254 39.53 45.97 -30.06
C ASN A 254 39.96 47.45 -30.06
N ALA A 255 39.51 48.23 -29.07
CA ALA A 255 40.09 49.52 -28.69
C ALA A 255 40.11 49.66 -27.14
N ILE A 256 41.09 50.39 -26.59
CA ILE A 256 41.50 50.37 -25.16
C ILE A 256 41.46 51.80 -24.55
N ASP A 257 41.32 51.89 -23.21
CA ASP A 257 41.86 52.91 -22.26
C ASP A 257 41.19 54.33 -22.16
N ILE A 258 41.17 55.10 -21.04
CA ILE A 258 41.71 55.00 -19.64
C ILE A 258 40.64 55.58 -18.63
N GLY A 259 40.67 55.22 -17.34
CA GLY A 259 40.20 56.07 -16.18
C GLY A 259 39.29 55.35 -15.16
N GLU A 260 39.70 55.06 -13.91
CA GLU A 260 39.89 55.96 -12.74
C GLU A 260 38.58 56.70 -12.32
N GLU A 261 38.13 56.75 -11.05
CA GLU A 261 38.71 56.32 -9.77
C GLU A 261 37.61 56.23 -8.65
N ASN A 262 37.96 55.62 -7.51
CA ASN A 262 37.48 55.89 -6.14
C ASN A 262 36.00 55.83 -5.70
N SER A 263 35.71 54.72 -5.01
CA SER A 263 35.04 54.69 -3.69
C SER A 263 35.41 55.86 -2.77
N TYR A 264 34.44 56.50 -2.09
CA TYR A 264 34.42 56.68 -0.61
C TYR A 264 33.18 57.46 -0.10
N LEU A 265 32.64 57.02 1.05
CA LEU A 265 32.16 57.80 2.24
C LEU A 265 31.07 56.97 2.97
N GLU A 266 31.40 56.20 4.01
CA GLU A 266 31.59 56.64 5.41
C GLU A 266 30.46 57.58 5.88
N GLN A 267 29.46 57.08 6.61
CA GLN A 267 29.43 56.94 8.09
C GLN A 267 29.17 58.25 8.86
N GLN A 268 28.70 58.09 10.11
CA GLN A 268 28.50 59.12 11.16
C GLN A 268 27.15 59.88 11.11
N LYS A 269 26.44 60.17 12.21
CA LYS A 269 26.71 59.92 13.66
C LYS A 269 25.43 60.05 14.52
N LYS A 270 25.34 59.19 15.56
CA LYS A 270 24.84 59.46 16.95
C LYS A 270 23.45 60.05 17.21
N LYS A 271 22.66 59.34 18.03
CA LYS A 271 22.27 59.67 19.44
C LYS A 271 21.29 58.57 19.92
N LYS A 272 21.34 58.08 21.17
CA LYS A 272 22.20 58.41 22.32
C LYS A 272 22.35 57.17 23.20
#